data_AF-A0A917BWQ2-F1
#
_entry.id   AF-A0A917BWQ2-F1
#
_cell.length_a   1.000
_cell.length_b   1.000
_cell.length_c   1.000
_cell.angle_alpha   90.00
_cell.angle_beta   90.00
_cell.angle_gamma   90.00
#
_symmetry.space_group_name_H-M   'P 1'
#
loop_
_entity.id
_entity.type
_entity.pdbx_description
1 polymer ?
#
loop_
_entity_poly.entity_id
_entity_poly.type
_entity_poly.pdbx_seq_one_letter_code
_entity_poly.pdbx_strand_id
1 'polypeptide(L)'
;MVRKRWRSPRLAVLLAAFSLSACSGANTAGEDGEVRMELSGNSIERPVYLPKDLPIPAGASVTLSGGKLENGKKSSMLIYETQESMNRLGTTYKEYVKDKSLEQDTQIIDPHNMIINGKVDNAYSYSIIGSSLDSKPGTSEVIVTWLEN
;
A
#
# COMPACT_ATOMS: atom_id res chain seq x y z
N MET A 1 -37.05 45.19 -25.71
CA MET A 1 -35.74 44.85 -26.32
C MET A 1 -34.64 45.63 -25.62
N VAL A 2 -33.81 44.98 -24.80
CA VAL A 2 -32.58 45.59 -24.25
C VAL A 2 -31.47 44.54 -24.34
N ARG A 3 -30.58 44.70 -25.31
CA ARG A 3 -29.44 43.80 -25.55
C ARG A 3 -28.27 44.24 -24.66
N LYS A 4 -27.96 43.42 -23.66
CA LYS A 4 -26.84 43.62 -22.73
C LYS A 4 -25.53 43.31 -23.46
N ARG A 5 -24.81 44.36 -23.88
CA ARG A 5 -23.43 44.29 -24.43
C ARG A 5 -22.47 44.08 -23.26
N TRP A 6 -21.90 42.88 -23.13
CA TRP A 6 -20.78 42.66 -22.20
C TRP A 6 -19.46 42.76 -22.98
N ARG A 7 -18.67 43.78 -22.64
CA ARG A 7 -17.32 44.03 -23.15
C ARG A 7 -16.34 43.06 -22.50
N SER A 8 -15.59 42.33 -23.31
CA SER A 8 -14.39 41.60 -22.92
C SER A 8 -13.18 42.55 -22.84
N PRO A 9 -12.30 42.43 -21.82
CA PRO A 9 -10.95 42.97 -21.90
C PRO A 9 -9.94 41.87 -22.24
N ARG A 10 -9.04 42.22 -23.14
CA ARG A 10 -7.89 41.45 -23.62
C ARG A 10 -6.73 41.50 -22.62
N LEU A 11 -5.95 40.43 -22.64
CA LEU A 11 -4.48 40.35 -22.48
C LEU A 11 -3.81 41.00 -21.25
N ALA A 12 -3.13 40.15 -20.48
CA ALA A 12 -1.79 40.46 -19.98
C ALA A 12 -0.95 39.17 -19.99
N VAL A 13 0.01 39.11 -20.92
CA VAL A 13 1.09 38.11 -20.97
C VAL A 13 2.20 38.64 -20.06
N LEU A 14 2.64 37.84 -19.09
CA LEU A 14 3.82 38.11 -18.27
C LEU A 14 4.87 37.03 -18.54
N LEU A 15 5.90 37.43 -19.30
CA LEU A 15 7.16 36.71 -19.46
C LEU A 15 8.02 36.98 -18.21
N ALA A 16 8.36 35.93 -17.47
CA ALA A 16 9.40 35.97 -16.46
C ALA A 16 10.57 35.10 -16.93
N ALA A 17 11.64 35.75 -17.38
CA ALA A 17 12.94 35.12 -17.61
C ALA A 17 13.69 35.10 -16.27
N PHE A 18 13.96 33.92 -15.73
CA PHE A 18 14.88 33.74 -14.61
C PHE A 18 16.18 33.11 -15.12
N SER A 19 17.25 33.88 -14.96
CA SER A 19 18.64 33.54 -15.25
C SER A 19 19.15 32.43 -14.32
N LEU A 20 19.78 31.41 -14.91
CA LEU A 20 20.52 30.38 -14.19
C LEU A 20 21.85 30.96 -13.69
N SER A 21 21.91 31.28 -12.40
CA SER A 21 23.18 31.50 -11.70
C SER A 21 23.67 30.16 -11.14
N ALA A 22 24.80 29.70 -11.67
CA ALA A 22 25.60 28.63 -11.10
C ALA A 22 26.37 29.16 -9.88
N CYS A 23 26.16 28.54 -8.72
CA CYS A 23 27.10 28.56 -7.61
C CYS A 23 27.08 27.19 -6.94
N SER A 24 28.22 26.50 -7.03
CA SER A 24 28.54 25.29 -6.29
C SER A 24 28.50 25.55 -4.78
N GLY A 25 27.81 24.67 -4.07
CA GLY A 25 27.81 24.64 -2.61
C GLY A 25 27.26 23.29 -2.16
N ALA A 26 28.16 22.38 -1.80
CA ALA A 26 27.83 21.10 -1.22
C ALA A 26 26.92 21.30 0.00
N ASN A 27 25.80 20.58 0.03
CA ASN A 27 25.14 20.14 1.26
C ASN A 27 24.19 18.98 0.94
N THR A 28 24.45 17.89 1.63
CA THR A 28 23.61 16.72 1.89
C THR A 28 22.12 17.07 1.92
N ALA A 29 21.33 16.42 1.07
CA ALA A 29 19.89 16.39 1.17
C ALA A 29 19.41 15.01 0.77
N GLY A 30 18.61 14.42 1.66
CA GLY A 30 17.99 13.13 1.51
C GLY A 30 17.17 13.06 0.23
N GLU A 31 17.39 12.00 -0.51
CA GLU A 31 16.52 11.55 -1.58
C GLU A 31 15.49 10.63 -0.93
N ASP A 32 14.23 11.10 -0.87
CA ASP A 32 13.05 10.24 -0.85
C ASP A 32 13.07 9.43 -2.14
N GLY A 33 13.81 8.33 -2.10
CA GLY A 33 13.77 7.29 -3.11
C GLY A 33 12.56 6.41 -2.87
N GLU A 34 11.57 6.48 -3.76
CA GLU A 34 10.77 5.29 -4.06
C GLU A 34 11.75 4.19 -4.52
N VAL A 35 12.12 3.32 -3.58
CA VAL A 35 12.91 2.13 -3.89
C VAL A 35 12.00 1.16 -4.63
N ARG A 36 11.94 1.30 -5.96
CA ARG A 36 11.45 0.23 -6.82
C ARG A 36 12.50 -0.87 -6.82
N MET A 37 12.31 -1.84 -5.94
CA MET A 37 13.15 -3.02 -5.86
C MET A 37 12.76 -3.98 -6.99
N GLU A 38 13.49 -3.93 -8.10
CA GLU A 38 13.41 -5.00 -9.12
C GLU A 38 14.04 -6.28 -8.54
N LEU A 39 13.16 -7.20 -8.11
CA LEU A 39 13.54 -8.50 -7.56
C LEU A 39 13.84 -9.50 -8.68
N SER A 40 15.10 -9.62 -9.07
CA SER A 40 15.60 -10.84 -9.73
C SER A 40 16.01 -11.85 -8.67
N GLY A 41 15.26 -12.96 -8.55
CA GLY A 41 15.70 -14.17 -7.86
C GLY A 41 14.96 -14.51 -6.56
N ASN A 42 13.83 -15.21 -6.69
CA ASN A 42 13.29 -16.27 -5.82
C ASN A 42 13.33 -16.17 -4.27
N SER A 43 13.51 -15.01 -3.65
CA SER A 43 13.23 -14.81 -2.23
C SER A 43 12.44 -13.53 -2.02
N ILE A 44 11.18 -13.66 -1.65
CA ILE A 44 10.38 -12.54 -1.16
C ILE A 44 11.02 -12.06 0.15
N GLU A 45 11.62 -10.87 0.15
CA GLU A 45 12.14 -10.25 1.36
C GLU A 45 10.95 -9.85 2.25
N ARG A 46 10.61 -10.75 3.19
CA ARG A 46 9.48 -10.57 4.11
C ARG A 46 9.73 -9.33 5.00
N PRO A 47 8.73 -8.46 5.21
CA PRO A 47 8.91 -7.27 6.02
C PRO A 47 9.38 -7.59 7.44
N VAL A 48 10.17 -6.68 8.00
CA VAL A 48 10.57 -6.73 9.41
C VAL A 48 9.31 -6.69 10.29
N TYR A 49 9.32 -7.49 11.36
CA TYR A 49 8.22 -7.69 12.32
C TYR A 49 6.96 -8.39 11.80
N LEU A 50 6.82 -8.63 10.48
CA LEU A 50 5.68 -9.38 9.99
C LEU A 50 5.75 -10.84 10.49
N PRO A 51 4.64 -11.41 10.97
CA PRO A 51 4.58 -12.82 11.36
C PRO A 51 5.10 -13.73 10.24
N LYS A 52 6.01 -14.65 10.57
CA LYS A 52 6.74 -15.49 9.59
C LYS A 52 5.86 -16.55 8.91
N ASP A 53 4.73 -16.85 9.52
CA ASP A 53 3.74 -17.80 9.07
C ASP A 53 2.60 -17.15 8.29
N LEU A 54 2.61 -15.82 8.10
CA LEU A 54 1.66 -15.16 7.21
C LEU A 54 1.73 -15.82 5.80
N PRO A 55 0.59 -16.30 5.27
CA PRO A 55 0.56 -16.95 3.97
C PRO A 55 0.72 -15.92 2.86
N ILE A 56 1.76 -16.09 2.05
CA ILE A 56 2.00 -15.30 0.84
C ILE A 56 1.98 -16.29 -0.33
N PRO A 57 1.12 -16.09 -1.35
CA PRO A 57 1.07 -16.99 -2.50
C PRO A 57 2.41 -17.13 -3.22
N ALA A 58 2.65 -18.32 -3.78
CA ALA A 58 3.80 -18.54 -4.66
C ALA A 58 3.69 -17.64 -5.89
N GLY A 59 4.81 -17.02 -6.29
CA GLY A 59 4.84 -16.10 -7.43
C GLY A 59 4.22 -14.73 -7.17
N ALA A 60 3.85 -14.41 -5.92
CA ALA A 60 3.45 -13.06 -5.55
C ALA A 60 4.61 -12.07 -5.73
N SER A 61 4.31 -10.89 -6.27
CA SER A 61 5.25 -9.79 -6.44
C SER A 61 5.03 -8.77 -5.34
N VAL A 62 6.01 -8.60 -4.45
CA VAL A 62 5.93 -7.58 -3.39
C VAL A 62 6.18 -6.20 -4.00
N THR A 63 5.23 -5.29 -3.79
CA THR A 63 5.30 -3.89 -4.23
C THR A 63 5.75 -2.96 -3.11
N LEU A 64 5.44 -3.31 -1.86
CA LEU A 64 5.87 -2.57 -0.68
C LEU A 64 6.07 -3.51 0.52
N SER A 65 7.13 -3.28 1.28
CA SER A 65 7.46 -4.05 2.48
C SER A 65 8.16 -3.13 3.48
N GLY A 66 7.71 -3.12 4.73
CA GLY A 66 8.36 -2.31 5.76
C GLY A 66 7.87 -2.63 7.16
N GLY A 67 8.66 -2.24 8.16
CA GLY A 67 8.29 -2.34 9.56
C GLY A 67 8.78 -1.12 10.33
N LYS A 68 8.06 -0.76 11.40
CA LYS A 68 8.42 0.37 12.26
C LYS A 68 8.41 -0.06 13.72
N LEU A 69 9.23 0.60 14.53
CA LEU A 69 9.22 0.51 15.98
C LEU A 69 9.02 1.94 16.52
N GLU A 70 7.83 2.22 17.04
CA GLU A 70 7.47 3.54 17.54
C GLU A 70 6.87 3.39 18.94
N ASN A 71 7.34 4.18 19.90
CA ASN A 71 6.90 4.12 21.31
C ASN A 71 6.96 2.71 21.91
N GLY A 72 7.95 1.90 21.50
CA GLY A 72 8.11 0.52 21.96
C GLY A 72 7.16 -0.50 21.32
N LYS A 73 6.28 -0.08 20.40
CA LYS A 73 5.35 -0.95 19.68
C LYS A 73 5.82 -1.20 18.25
N LYS A 74 5.81 -2.45 17.83
CA LYS A 74 6.15 -2.86 16.46
C LYS A 74 4.94 -2.73 15.53
N SER A 75 5.20 -2.38 14.29
CA SER A 75 4.22 -2.45 13.21
C SER A 75 4.90 -2.96 11.94
N SER A 76 4.10 -3.54 11.05
CA SER A 76 4.56 -4.06 9.77
C SER A 76 3.49 -3.88 8.70
N MET A 77 3.92 -3.58 7.48
CA MET A 77 3.06 -3.48 6.32
C MET A 77 3.68 -4.23 5.14
N LEU A 78 2.84 -4.98 4.44
CA LEU A 78 3.15 -5.69 3.22
C LEU A 78 2.09 -5.35 2.17
N ILE A 79 2.52 -4.98 0.97
CA ILE A 79 1.67 -4.91 -0.22
C ILE A 79 2.26 -5.84 -1.26
N TYR A 80 1.43 -6.72 -1.82
CA TYR A 80 1.83 -7.60 -2.90
C TYR A 80 0.73 -7.77 -3.93
N GLU A 81 1.14 -8.07 -5.16
CA GLU A 81 0.29 -8.47 -6.26
C GLU A 81 0.41 -9.99 -6.49
N THR A 82 -0.68 -10.63 -6.92
CA THR A 82 -0.71 -12.07 -7.23
C THR A 82 -1.76 -12.39 -8.29
N GLN A 83 -1.57 -13.50 -9.00
CA GLN A 83 -2.57 -14.07 -9.92
C GLN A 83 -3.58 -14.99 -9.21
N GLU A 84 -3.45 -15.18 -7.89
CA GLU A 84 -4.45 -15.92 -7.12
C GLU A 84 -5.80 -15.17 -7.11
N SER A 85 -6.88 -15.94 -7.29
CA SER A 85 -8.24 -15.40 -7.23
C SER A 85 -8.62 -14.92 -5.83
N MET A 86 -9.48 -13.91 -5.73
CA MET A 86 -9.95 -13.39 -4.44
C MET A 86 -10.64 -14.46 -3.59
N ASN A 87 -11.36 -15.41 -4.20
CA ASN A 87 -11.98 -16.53 -3.48
C ASN A 87 -10.94 -17.42 -2.78
N ARG A 88 -9.81 -17.69 -3.45
CA ARG A 88 -8.73 -18.51 -2.88
C ARG A 88 -7.94 -17.75 -1.82
N LEU A 89 -7.68 -16.46 -2.05
CA LEU A 89 -7.06 -15.57 -1.06
C LEU A 89 -7.94 -15.46 0.19
N GLY A 90 -9.24 -15.21 0.01
CA GLY A 90 -10.22 -15.13 1.07
C GLY A 90 -10.28 -16.39 1.92
N THR A 91 -10.33 -17.56 1.29
CA THR A 91 -10.26 -18.85 2.01
C THR A 91 -8.97 -18.98 2.82
N THR A 92 -7.83 -18.71 2.18
CA THR A 92 -6.50 -18.82 2.80
C THR A 92 -6.38 -17.92 4.03
N TYR A 93 -6.74 -16.65 3.91
CA TYR A 93 -6.62 -15.71 5.02
C TYR A 93 -7.67 -15.93 6.11
N LYS A 94 -8.88 -16.36 5.74
CA LYS A 94 -9.91 -16.75 6.71
C LYS A 94 -9.44 -17.91 7.58
N GLU A 95 -8.82 -18.92 6.98
CA GLU A 95 -8.23 -20.04 7.73
C GLU A 95 -7.08 -19.56 8.62
N TYR A 96 -6.16 -18.77 8.05
CA TYR A 96 -5.03 -18.23 8.78
C TYR A 96 -5.45 -17.44 10.03
N VAL A 97 -6.41 -16.52 9.91
CA VAL A 97 -6.84 -15.69 11.05
C VAL A 97 -7.68 -16.45 12.07
N LYS A 98 -8.39 -17.51 11.64
CA LYS A 98 -9.11 -18.40 12.55
C LYS A 98 -8.16 -19.07 13.53
N ASP A 99 -6.99 -19.50 13.05
CA ASP A 99 -5.95 -20.10 13.90
C ASP A 99 -5.29 -19.08 14.86
N LYS A 100 -5.46 -17.77 14.60
CA LYS A 100 -4.97 -16.69 15.46
C LYS A 100 -5.92 -16.28 16.58
N SER A 101 -7.11 -16.88 16.65
CA SER A 101 -8.13 -16.56 17.67
C SER A 101 -8.41 -15.05 17.78
N LEU A 102 -8.55 -14.38 16.63
CA LEU A 102 -8.84 -12.94 16.62
C LEU A 102 -10.21 -12.66 17.25
N GLU A 103 -10.24 -11.71 18.16
CA GLU A 103 -11.43 -11.07 18.70
C GLU A 103 -11.82 -9.84 17.86
N GLN A 104 -13.09 -9.43 17.98
CA GLN A 104 -13.66 -8.28 17.28
C GLN A 104 -13.40 -8.35 15.77
N ASP A 105 -13.60 -9.54 15.20
CA ASP A 105 -13.25 -9.82 13.83
C ASP A 105 -14.31 -9.33 12.85
N THR A 106 -13.86 -8.66 11.79
CA THR A 106 -14.70 -8.32 10.63
C THR A 106 -14.15 -9.08 9.45
N GLN A 107 -14.98 -9.91 8.81
CA GLN A 107 -14.60 -10.68 7.63
C GLN A 107 -15.63 -10.47 6.53
N ILE A 108 -15.25 -9.74 5.48
CA ILE A 108 -16.04 -9.52 4.28
C ILE A 108 -15.23 -10.07 3.12
N ILE A 109 -15.75 -11.09 2.44
CA ILE A 109 -15.09 -11.72 1.30
C ILE A 109 -16.12 -11.83 0.20
N ASP A 110 -15.82 -11.25 -0.94
CA ASP A 110 -16.60 -11.35 -2.17
C ASP A 110 -15.66 -11.67 -3.36
N PRO A 111 -16.19 -11.89 -4.57
CA PRO A 111 -15.37 -12.28 -5.73
C PRO A 111 -14.29 -11.26 -6.13
N HIS A 112 -14.39 -10.01 -5.71
CA HIS A 112 -13.52 -8.91 -6.09
C HIS A 112 -12.77 -8.27 -4.93
N ASN A 113 -13.29 -8.39 -3.71
CA ASN A 113 -12.77 -7.73 -2.52
C ASN A 113 -12.67 -8.68 -1.33
N MET A 114 -11.72 -8.40 -0.46
CA MET A 114 -11.53 -9.05 0.82
C MET A 114 -11.20 -7.99 1.88
N ILE A 115 -11.85 -8.06 3.02
CA ILE A 115 -11.53 -7.26 4.21
C ILE A 115 -11.57 -8.21 5.40
N ILE A 116 -10.43 -8.38 6.07
CA ILE A 116 -10.29 -9.17 7.29
C ILE A 116 -9.58 -8.30 8.32
N ASN A 117 -10.31 -7.92 9.37
CA ASN A 117 -9.78 -7.18 10.50
C ASN A 117 -10.01 -7.96 11.77
N GLY A 118 -9.14 -7.81 12.76
CA GLY A 118 -9.35 -8.39 14.09
C GLY A 118 -8.12 -8.19 14.97
N LYS A 119 -8.26 -8.49 16.25
CA LYS A 119 -7.17 -8.33 17.22
C LYS A 119 -7.14 -9.43 18.26
N VAL A 120 -5.97 -9.67 18.81
CA VAL A 120 -5.81 -10.35 20.09
C VAL A 120 -5.52 -9.27 21.13
N ASP A 121 -6.39 -9.17 22.12
CA ASP A 121 -6.29 -8.14 23.15
C ASP A 121 -4.93 -8.20 23.86
N ASN A 122 -4.31 -7.03 24.03
CA ASN A 122 -2.97 -6.85 24.61
C ASN A 122 -1.83 -7.60 23.89
N ALA A 123 -2.03 -8.04 22.64
CA ALA A 123 -0.99 -8.69 21.84
C ALA A 123 -0.80 -8.01 20.48
N TYR A 124 -1.77 -8.13 19.57
CA TYR A 124 -1.62 -7.58 18.22
C TYR A 124 -2.94 -7.42 17.48
N SER A 125 -2.94 -6.68 16.38
CA SER A 125 -4.05 -6.56 15.44
C SER A 125 -3.61 -6.81 14.00
N TYR A 126 -4.56 -7.27 13.19
CA TYR A 126 -4.43 -7.44 11.74
C TYR A 126 -5.45 -6.57 11.01
N SER A 127 -5.02 -6.05 9.86
CA SER A 127 -5.89 -5.59 8.78
C SER A 127 -5.38 -6.16 7.46
N ILE A 128 -6.21 -6.96 6.80
CA ILE A 128 -5.91 -7.60 5.53
C ILE A 128 -6.97 -7.14 4.54
N ILE A 129 -6.55 -6.40 3.53
CA ILE A 129 -7.42 -5.84 2.50
C ILE A 129 -6.94 -6.38 1.15
N GLY A 130 -7.85 -6.98 0.39
CA GLY A 130 -7.59 -7.44 -0.96
C GLY A 130 -8.56 -6.83 -1.95
N SER A 131 -8.09 -6.50 -3.15
CA SER A 131 -8.90 -6.03 -4.27
C SER A 131 -8.40 -6.59 -5.60
N SER A 132 -9.31 -6.77 -6.55
CA SER A 132 -8.93 -7.00 -7.95
C SER A 132 -8.41 -5.70 -8.57
N LEU A 133 -7.33 -5.77 -9.36
CA LEU A 133 -6.78 -4.59 -10.04
C LEU A 133 -7.41 -4.39 -11.41
N ASP A 134 -8.13 -3.28 -11.59
CA ASP A 134 -8.69 -2.89 -12.90
C ASP A 134 -7.60 -2.62 -13.94
N SER A 135 -6.45 -2.11 -13.51
CA SER A 135 -5.30 -1.81 -14.37
C SER A 135 -4.56 -3.07 -14.86
N LYS A 136 -4.75 -4.21 -14.19
CA LYS A 136 -4.07 -5.48 -14.47
C LYS A 136 -5.08 -6.65 -14.32
N PRO A 137 -5.91 -6.91 -15.34
CA PRO A 137 -6.93 -7.96 -15.26
C PRO A 137 -6.37 -9.31 -14.84
N GLY A 138 -7.06 -9.99 -13.91
CA GLY A 138 -6.62 -11.26 -13.34
C GLY A 138 -5.56 -11.16 -12.24
N THR A 139 -5.14 -9.94 -11.88
CA THR A 139 -4.25 -9.68 -10.76
C THR A 139 -5.04 -9.15 -9.56
N SER A 140 -4.74 -9.67 -8.38
CA SER A 140 -5.23 -9.15 -7.11
C SER A 140 -4.09 -8.43 -6.39
N GLU A 141 -4.38 -7.29 -5.77
CA GLU A 141 -3.51 -6.64 -4.79
C GLU A 141 -3.99 -7.01 -3.38
N VAL A 142 -3.04 -7.26 -2.49
CA VAL A 142 -3.31 -7.51 -1.08
C VAL A 142 -2.41 -6.63 -0.23
N ILE A 143 -3.03 -5.91 0.70
CA ILE A 143 -2.41 -5.08 1.72
C ILE A 143 -2.60 -5.78 3.06
N VAL A 144 -1.49 -6.09 3.73
CA VAL A 144 -1.49 -6.65 5.08
C VAL A 144 -0.82 -5.66 6.02
N THR A 145 -1.54 -5.27 7.05
CA THR A 145 -1.03 -4.49 8.18
C THR A 145 -1.10 -5.33 9.44
N TRP A 146 0.00 -5.33 10.20
CA TRP A 146 0.09 -5.95 11.52
C TRP A 146 0.62 -4.93 12.52
N LEU A 147 -0.02 -4.82 13.67
CA LEU A 147 0.35 -3.88 14.75
C LEU A 147 0.44 -4.62 16.08
N GLU A 148 1.46 -4.33 16.87
CA GLU A 148 1.56 -4.74 18.27
C GLU A 148 0.66 -3.83 19.13
N ASN A 149 -0.18 -4.44 19.99
CA ASN A 149 -1.19 -3.72 20.78
C ASN A 149 -0.68 -3.22 22.13
#